data_AF-A0A267THL4-F1
#
_entry.id   AF-A0A267THL4-F1
#
_cell.length_a   1.000
_cell.length_b   1.000
_cell.length_c   1.000
_cell.angle_alpha   90.00
_cell.angle_beta   90.00
_cell.angle_gamma   90.00
#
_symmetry.space_group_name_H-M   'P 1'
#
loop_
_entity.id
_entity.type
_entity.pdbx_description
1 polymer ?
#
loop_
_entity_poly.entity_id
_entity_poly.type
_entity_poly.pdbx_seq_one_letter_code
_entity_poly.pdbx_strand_id
1 'polypeptide(L)' 'MNGTLTFYQKVISPQFSANCLYELSCSRFSREAIRMYGPLKGVALSADRLARCNRISGTTINPFRVNEQGKVIDSPQMYK' A
#
# COMPACT_ATOMS: atom_id res chain seq x y z
N MET A 1 6.99 -23.39 22.24
CA MET A 1 5.84 -22.98 21.39
C MET A 1 5.90 -21.47 21.15
N ASN A 2 6.62 -20.99 20.12
CA ASN A 2 6.62 -19.56 19.74
C ASN A 2 6.73 -19.34 18.21
N GLY A 3 6.69 -20.41 17.40
CA GLY A 3 7.02 -20.34 15.96
C GLY A 3 6.00 -19.59 15.10
N THR A 4 4.74 -19.55 15.50
CA THR A 4 3.67 -18.84 14.76
C THR A 4 3.81 -17.32 14.84
N LEU A 5 4.22 -16.81 16.00
CA LEU A 5 4.41 -15.38 16.22
C LEU A 5 5.60 -14.83 15.41
N THR A 6 6.69 -15.58 15.34
CA THR A 6 7.87 -15.21 14.56
C THR A 6 7.59 -15.21 13.05
N PHE A 7 6.72 -16.12 12.58
CA PHE A 7 6.27 -16.15 11.19
C PHE A 7 5.39 -14.94 10.85
N TYR A 8 4.44 -14.61 11.73
CA TYR A 8 3.61 -13.40 11.61
C TYR A 8 4.49 -12.13 11.54
N GLN A 9 5.46 -12.00 12.44
CA GLN A 9 6.41 -10.88 12.40
C GLN A 9 7.25 -10.89 11.12
N LYS A 10 7.79 -12.02 10.68
CA LYS A 10 8.61 -12.05 9.44
C LYS A 10 7.84 -11.76 8.16
N VAL A 11 6.56 -12.11 8.08
CA VAL A 11 5.74 -11.93 6.87
C VAL A 11 5.03 -10.59 6.87
N ILE A 12 4.42 -10.20 8.00
CA ILE A 12 3.58 -9.00 8.08
C ILE A 12 4.39 -7.77 8.54
N SER A 13 5.38 -7.92 9.41
CA SER A 13 6.22 -6.79 9.85
C SER A 13 6.99 -6.09 8.72
N PRO A 14 7.51 -6.77 7.66
CA PRO A 14 8.11 -6.04 6.54
C PRO A 14 7.08 -5.36 5.63
N GLN A 15 5.82 -5.80 5.63
CA GLN A 15 4.73 -5.16 4.91
C GLN A 15 4.28 -3.86 5.60
N PHE A 16 4.36 -3.85 6.94
CA PHE A 16 4.29 -2.66 7.78
C PHE A 16 5.67 -2.11 8.12
N SER A 17 6.66 -2.24 7.21
CA SER A 17 7.95 -1.58 7.40
C SER A 17 7.68 -0.10 7.71
N ALA A 18 8.36 0.44 8.73
CA ALA A 18 8.06 1.72 9.37
C ALA A 18 7.96 2.92 8.40
N ASN A 19 8.39 2.75 7.15
CA ASN A 19 8.20 3.70 6.06
C ASN A 19 7.45 3.06 4.90
N CYS A 20 6.19 3.47 4.70
CA CYS A 20 5.43 3.14 3.51
C CYS A 20 6.12 3.73 2.28
N LEU A 21 6.31 2.92 1.24
CA LEU A 21 6.86 3.31 -0.06
C LEU A 21 6.02 4.38 -0.76
N TYR A 22 4.72 4.41 -0.46
CA TYR A 22 3.77 5.34 -1.05
C TYR A 22 3.58 6.60 -0.20
N GLU A 23 3.23 7.71 -0.86
CA GLU A 23 2.94 8.99 -0.20
C GLU A 23 1.76 8.85 0.78
N LEU A 24 0.70 8.17 0.35
CA LEU A 24 -0.40 7.75 1.21
C LEU A 24 -0.19 6.33 1.72
N SER A 25 -0.37 6.13 3.04
CA SER A 25 -0.47 4.79 3.60
C SER A 25 -1.68 4.07 3.00
N CYS A 26 -1.60 2.74 2.89
CA CYS A 26 -2.70 1.92 2.37
C CYS A 26 -4.01 2.16 3.13
N SER A 27 -3.96 2.38 4.44
CA SER A 27 -5.14 2.72 5.26
C SER A 27 -5.75 4.08 4.92
N ARG A 28 -4.92 5.09 4.64
CA ARG A 28 -5.39 6.42 4.20
C ARG A 28 -5.96 6.37 2.80
N PHE A 29 -5.29 5.69 1.88
CA PHE A 29 -5.81 5.44 0.53
C PHE A 29 -7.16 4.73 0.59
N SER A 30 -7.30 3.70 1.43
CA SER A 30 -8.54 2.92 1.54
C SER A 30 -9.71 3.79 1.98
N ARG A 31 -9.51 4.63 3.01
CA ARG A 31 -10.53 5.57 3.47
C ARG A 31 -10.95 6.53 2.35
N GLU A 32 -9.99 7.09 1.63
CA GLU A 32 -10.27 8.07 0.58
C GLU A 32 -10.93 7.42 -0.65
N ALA A 33 -10.49 6.22 -1.02
CA ALA A 33 -11.06 5.43 -2.12
C ALA A 33 -12.51 5.02 -1.82
N ILE A 34 -12.81 4.58 -0.59
CA ILE A 34 -14.17 4.25 -0.16
C ILE A 34 -15.05 5.51 -0.16
N ARG A 35 -14.51 6.65 0.29
CA ARG A 35 -15.24 7.93 0.30
C ARG A 35 -15.58 8.43 -1.10
N MET A 36 -14.69 8.23 -2.08
CA MET A 36 -14.89 8.72 -3.45
C MET A 36 -15.66 7.74 -4.37
N TYR A 37 -15.41 6.44 -4.24
CA TYR A 37 -15.96 5.42 -5.16
C TYR A 37 -17.00 4.49 -4.51
N GLY A 38 -17.29 4.67 -3.22
CA GLY A 38 -18.12 3.77 -2.43
C GLY A 38 -17.38 2.53 -1.93
N PRO A 39 -18.01 1.72 -1.07
CA PRO A 39 -17.37 0.61 -0.37
C PRO A 39 -16.89 -0.50 -1.31
N LEU A 40 -17.67 -0.86 -2.34
CA LEU A 40 -17.30 -1.95 -3.26
C LEU A 40 -16.05 -1.61 -4.08
N LYS A 41 -16.07 -0.48 -4.81
CA LYS A 41 -14.95 -0.07 -5.66
C LYS A 41 -13.76 0.40 -4.82
N GLY A 42 -14.00 1.08 -3.70
CA GLY A 42 -12.95 1.50 -2.76
C GLY A 42 -12.20 0.31 -2.13
N VAL A 43 -12.92 -0.74 -1.70
CA VAL A 43 -12.28 -1.95 -1.16
C VAL A 43 -11.53 -2.71 -2.26
N ALA A 44 -12.08 -2.83 -3.47
CA ALA A 44 -11.38 -3.48 -4.59
C ALA A 44 -10.05 -2.79 -4.93
N LEU A 45 -10.05 -1.46 -5.05
CA LEU A 45 -8.84 -0.65 -5.27
C LEU A 45 -7.82 -0.81 -4.14
N SER A 46 -8.31 -0.87 -2.90
CA SER A 46 -7.46 -0.99 -1.72
C SER A 46 -6.83 -2.38 -1.61
N ALA A 47 -7.60 -3.44 -1.91
CA ALA A 47 -7.14 -4.81 -1.89
C ALA A 47 -6.10 -5.06 -2.98
N ASP A 48 -6.36 -4.53 -4.18
CA ASP A 48 -5.42 -4.56 -5.29
C ASP A 48 -4.08 -3.85 -4.93
N ARG A 49 -4.17 -2.66 -4.30
CA ARG A 49 -2.98 -1.95 -3.81
C ARG A 49 -2.26 -2.71 -2.69
N LEU A 50 -2.97 -3.35 -1.76
CA LEU A 50 -2.38 -4.20 -0.72
C LEU A 50 -1.63 -5.40 -1.31
N ALA A 51 -2.20 -6.03 -2.34
CA ALA A 51 -1.58 -7.16 -3.03
C ALA A 51 -0.27 -6.75 -3.73
N ARG A 52 -0.21 -5.53 -4.27
CA ARG A 52 1.00 -4.94 -4.87
C ARG A 52 1.99 -4.41 -3.82
N CYS A 53 1.51 -4.06 -2.62
CA CYS A 53 2.31 -3.56 -1.51
C CYS A 53 3.10 -4.69 -0.82
N ASN A 54 3.93 -5.39 -1.59
CA ASN A 54 4.91 -6.38 -1.13
C ASN A 54 6.32 -5.89 -1.51
N ARG A 55 7.33 -6.19 -0.68
CA ARG A 55 8.72 -5.69 -0.77
C ARG A 55 9.38 -5.92 -2.14
N ILE A 56 8.87 -6.86 -2.93
CA ILE A 56 9.35 -7.19 -4.29
C ILE A 56 8.87 -6.16 -5.33
N SER A 57 7.66 -5.62 -5.18
CA SER A 57 7.07 -4.71 -6.19
C SER A 57 7.53 -3.27 -6.06
N GLY A 58 8.18 -2.89 -4.95
CA GLY A 58 8.79 -1.57 -4.81
C GLY A 58 10.07 -1.40 -5.63
N THR A 59 10.68 -2.49 -6.08
CA THR A 59 11.88 -2.46 -6.93
C THR A 59 11.53 -2.14 -8.39
N THR A 60 10.27 -2.25 -8.80
CA THR A 60 9.78 -1.94 -10.16
C THR A 60 9.03 -0.61 -10.25
N ILE A 61 9.30 0.35 -9.36
CA ILE A 61 8.77 1.70 -9.54
C ILE A 61 9.54 2.35 -10.69
N ASN A 62 8.88 2.53 -11.82
CA ASN A 62 9.30 3.48 -12.84
C ASN A 62 9.45 4.87 -12.18
N PRO A 63 10.60 5.56 -12.31
CA PRO A 63 10.95 6.76 -11.53
C PRO A 63 10.04 7.97 -11.75
N PHE A 64 9.07 7.88 -12.67
CA PHE A 64 8.21 8.98 -13.09
C PHE A 64 7.08 9.36 -12.11
N ARG A 65 6.90 8.63 -11.00
CA ARG A 65 5.79 8.85 -10.05
C ARG A 65 6.28 8.92 -8.60
N VAL A 66 7.42 9.57 -8.37
CA VAL A 66 8.02 9.70 -7.03
C VAL A 66 8.05 11.17 -6.62
N ASN A 67 7.66 11.49 -5.39
CA ASN A 67 7.75 12.84 -4.84
C ASN A 67 9.19 13.17 -4.40
N GLU A 68 9.44 14.42 -3.98
CA GLU A 68 10.76 14.88 -3.51
C GLU A 68 11.30 14.08 -2.31
N GLN A 69 10.42 13.36 -1.58
CA GLN A 69 10.76 12.51 -0.44
C GLN A 69 11.05 11.06 -0.84
N GLY A 70 11.12 10.75 -2.13
CA GLY A 70 11.36 9.37 -2.60
C GLY A 70 10.13 8.45 -2.45
N LYS A 71 8.93 9.00 -2.23
CA LYS A 71 7.69 8.22 -2.07
C LYS A 71 6.86 8.17 -3.35
N VAL A 72 6.26 7.02 -3.64
CA VAL A 72 5.40 6.80 -4.80
C VAL A 72 4.08 7.55 -4.65
N ILE A 73 3.76 8.37 -5.64
CA ILE A 73 2.50 9.10 -5.73
C ILE A 73 1.44 8.17 -6.31
N ASP A 74 0.55 7.64 -5.46
CA ASP A 74 -0.62 6.86 -5.84
C ASP A 74 -1.83 7.41 -5.08
N SER A 75 -2.63 8.21 -5.79
CA SER A 75 -3.78 8.93 -5.28
C SER A 75 -5.06 8.30 -5.84
N PRO A 76 -6.10 8.07 -5.02
CA PRO A 76 -7.28 7.36 -5.48
C PRO A 76 -8.03 8.10 -6.59
N GLN A 77 -7.87 9.42 -6.72
CA GLN A 77 -8.42 10.23 -7.82
C GLN A 77 -7.91 9.79 -9.21
N MET A 78 -6.80 9.06 -9.27
CA MET A 78 -6.21 8.57 -10.51
C MET A 78 -7.02 7.43 -11.16
N TYR A 79 -7.89 6.76 -10.39
CA TYR A 79 -8.72 5.64 -10.84
C TYR A 79 -10.13 6.07 -11.26
N LYS A 80 -10.27 7.35 -11.63
CA LYS A 80 -11.53 7.96 -12.05
C LYS A 80 -11.92 7.50 -13.44
#